data_AF-A0A946F0V6-F1
#
_entry.id   AF-A0A946F0V6-F1
#
_cell.length_a   1.000
_cell.length_b   1.000
_cell.length_c   1.000
_cell.angle_alpha   90.00
_cell.angle_beta   90.00
_cell.angle_gamma   90.00
#
_symmetry.space_group_name_H-M   'P 1'
#
loop_
_entity.id
_entity.type
_entity.pdbx_description
1 polymer ?
#
loop_
_entity_poly.entity_id
_entity_poly.type
_entity_poly.pdbx_seq_one_letter_code
_entity_poly.pdbx_strand_id
1 'polypeptide(L)'
;MKKLLLLFVLLGFSCSIIKVGNTSNSTEEVNIGYGTQQKKNISTAISTVSSKKLTKTPKHNTSEALSGQVPGLRVRESNELGDYSSIFIRNFGDPPLIIVDGIETTLDDIDQNDIESISILKDAAAAIYGSRAGNGVVIIKTKRGVKNFK
;
A
#
# COMPACT_ATOMS: atom_id res chain seq x y z
N MET A 1 16.70 30.40 3.24
CA MET A 1 16.50 31.14 4.50
C MET A 1 15.19 31.94 4.38
N LYS A 2 14.08 31.44 4.93
CA LYS A 2 12.77 32.11 4.88
C LYS A 2 12.48 32.67 6.28
N LYS A 3 12.36 34.00 6.39
CA LYS A 3 12.09 34.71 7.65
C LYS A 3 10.65 34.43 8.09
N LEU A 4 10.48 33.85 9.28
CA LEU A 4 9.22 33.69 9.98
C LEU A 4 9.02 34.94 10.86
N LEU A 5 8.09 35.82 10.48
CA LEU A 5 7.74 37.00 11.26
C LEU A 5 6.61 36.63 12.24
N LEU A 6 6.93 36.54 13.53
CA LEU A 6 5.99 36.30 14.62
C LEU A 6 5.47 37.63 15.16
N LEU A 7 4.24 38.01 14.82
CA LEU A 7 3.55 39.13 15.45
C LEU A 7 2.74 38.57 16.64
N PHE A 8 3.18 38.84 17.87
CA PHE A 8 2.48 38.47 19.10
C PHE A 8 1.46 39.56 19.45
N VAL A 9 0.17 39.29 19.21
CA VAL A 9 -0.93 40.10 19.76
C VAL A 9 -1.61 39.26 20.85
N LEU A 10 -1.54 39.77 22.08
CA LEU A 10 -1.86 39.08 23.32
C LEU A 10 -3.18 39.65 23.86
N LEU A 11 -4.32 39.19 23.34
CA LEU A 11 -5.66 39.40 23.91
C LEU A 11 -6.66 38.43 23.25
N GLY A 12 -7.16 37.46 24.02
CA GLY A 12 -8.28 36.60 23.63
C GLY A 12 -7.87 35.28 22.94
N PHE A 13 -8.14 34.18 23.63
CA PHE A 13 -8.02 32.81 23.15
C PHE A 13 -8.72 32.58 21.79
N SER A 14 -7.95 32.56 20.70
CA SER A 14 -8.10 31.66 19.55
C SER A 14 -6.92 31.89 18.60
N CYS A 15 -5.83 31.13 18.80
CA CYS A 15 -4.71 31.14 17.87
C CYS A 15 -5.08 30.27 16.65
N SER A 16 -5.64 30.89 15.61
CA SER A 16 -5.74 30.24 14.30
C SER A 16 -4.41 30.42 13.57
N ILE A 17 -3.64 29.33 13.46
CA ILE A 17 -2.40 29.33 12.70
C ILE A 17 -2.75 29.19 11.20
N ILE A 18 -2.73 30.32 10.49
CA ILE A 18 -2.99 30.35 9.05
C ILE A 18 -1.72 29.90 8.34
N LYS A 19 -1.69 28.63 7.90
CA LYS A 19 -0.60 28.07 7.12
C LYS A 19 -0.77 28.48 5.65
N VAL A 20 -0.12 29.56 5.24
CA VAL A 20 -0.04 29.95 3.82
C VAL A 20 0.99 29.06 3.13
N GLY A 21 0.47 28.07 2.41
CA GLY A 21 1.25 27.22 1.52
C GLY A 21 0.30 26.38 0.69
N ASN A 22 0.38 26.48 -0.63
CA ASN A 22 -0.33 25.63 -1.57
C ASN A 22 0.22 24.20 -1.45
N THR A 23 -0.18 23.48 -0.39
CA THR A 23 0.02 22.05 -0.28
C THR A 23 -1.05 21.40 -1.13
N SER A 24 -0.66 20.90 -2.30
CA SER A 24 -1.34 19.79 -2.94
C SER A 24 -1.39 18.64 -1.93
N ASN A 25 -2.42 18.66 -1.09
CA ASN A 25 -2.77 17.56 -0.21
C ASN A 25 -3.28 16.45 -1.13
N SER A 26 -2.35 15.73 -1.76
CA SER A 26 -2.62 14.42 -2.33
C SER A 26 -2.94 13.54 -1.13
N THR A 27 -4.21 13.44 -0.79
CA THR A 27 -4.71 12.50 0.21
C THR A 27 -4.42 11.12 -0.34
N GLU A 28 -3.29 10.55 0.08
CA GLU A 28 -2.94 9.17 -0.24
C GLU A 28 -3.98 8.28 0.43
N GLU A 29 -4.89 7.78 -0.39
CA GLU A 29 -5.90 6.81 0.01
C GLU A 29 -5.30 5.41 -0.07
N VAL A 30 -5.56 4.61 0.95
CA VAL A 30 -5.13 3.22 1.02
C VAL A 30 -6.38 2.35 1.05
N ASN A 31 -6.41 1.35 0.17
CA ASN A 31 -7.47 0.37 0.15
C ASN A 31 -7.22 -0.68 1.23
N ILE A 32 -8.18 -0.86 2.14
CA ILE A 32 -8.19 -1.89 3.18
C ILE A 32 -9.19 -3.02 2.85
N GLY A 33 -9.61 -3.11 1.58
CA GLY A 33 -10.51 -4.11 1.01
C GLY A 33 -11.99 -3.95 1.39
N TYR A 34 -12.33 -3.27 2.49
CA TYR A 34 -13.70 -2.89 2.83
C TYR A 34 -13.99 -1.38 2.65
N GLY A 35 -13.00 -0.60 2.17
CA GLY A 35 -13.12 0.84 1.97
C GLY A 35 -11.77 1.49 1.72
N THR A 36 -11.78 2.79 1.41
CA THR A 36 -10.56 3.61 1.32
C THR A 36 -10.40 4.42 2.61
N GLN A 37 -9.21 4.34 3.21
CA GLN A 37 -8.87 5.12 4.39
C GLN A 37 -7.71 6.05 4.05
N GLN A 38 -7.72 7.26 4.62
CA GLN A 38 -6.59 8.16 4.45
C GLN A 38 -5.37 7.60 5.16
N LYS A 39 -4.21 7.57 4.48
CA LYS A 39 -2.93 7.07 5.04
C LYS A 39 -2.55 7.70 6.39
N LYS A 40 -2.99 8.94 6.65
CA LYS A 40 -2.79 9.65 7.93
C LYS A 40 -3.48 8.97 9.12
N ASN A 41 -4.59 8.27 8.89
CA ASN A 41 -5.45 7.70 9.93
C ASN A 41 -5.28 6.17 10.08
N ILE A 42 -4.30 5.58 9.41
CA ILE A 42 -4.11 4.13 9.35
C ILE A 42 -3.02 3.69 10.31
N SER A 43 -3.21 2.51 10.92
CA SER A 43 -2.23 1.87 11.82
C SER A 43 -0.88 1.67 11.14
N THR A 44 0.20 1.77 11.91
CA THR A 44 1.61 1.71 11.47
C THR A 44 1.99 0.39 10.78
N ALA A 45 1.14 -0.63 10.85
CA ALA A 45 1.36 -1.95 10.29
C ALA A 45 0.87 -2.14 8.84
N ILE A 46 0.48 -1.06 8.13
CA ILE A 46 0.08 -1.12 6.71
C ILE A 46 1.15 -0.47 5.83
N SER A 47 1.51 -1.15 4.73
CA SER A 47 2.48 -0.65 3.75
C SER A 47 1.87 -0.67 2.35
N THR A 48 1.87 0.47 1.67
CA THR A 48 1.25 0.61 0.34
C THR A 48 2.31 0.87 -0.72
N VAL A 49 2.19 0.15 -1.83
CA VAL A 49 3.00 0.31 -3.05
C VAL A 49 2.08 0.75 -4.18
N SER A 50 2.44 1.82 -4.86
CA SER A 50 1.72 2.28 -6.04
C SER A 50 2.28 1.65 -7.31
N SER A 51 1.46 1.56 -8.35
CA SER A 51 1.82 1.04 -9.68
C SER A 51 3.14 1.61 -10.23
N LYS A 52 3.38 2.92 -10.06
CA LYS A 52 4.61 3.59 -10.52
C LYS A 52 5.89 3.01 -9.92
N LYS A 53 5.84 2.49 -8.69
CA LYS A 53 7.01 1.87 -8.04
C LYS A 53 7.27 0.47 -8.58
N LEU A 54 6.21 -0.24 -8.94
CA LEU A 54 6.28 -1.58 -9.52
C LEU A 54 6.91 -1.50 -10.92
N THR A 55 6.36 -0.67 -11.81
CA THR A 55 6.82 -0.55 -13.21
C THR A 55 8.23 0.03 -13.37
N LYS A 56 8.83 0.56 -12.29
CA LYS A 56 10.20 1.08 -12.32
C LYS A 56 11.25 -0.05 -12.32
N THR A 57 10.90 -1.21 -11.80
CA THR A 57 11.79 -2.38 -11.78
C THR A 57 11.31 -3.36 -12.85
N PRO A 58 12.10 -3.65 -13.90
CA PRO A 58 11.72 -4.62 -14.93
C PRO A 58 11.89 -6.03 -14.36
N LYS A 59 10.90 -6.49 -13.58
CA LYS A 59 10.79 -7.87 -13.13
C LYS A 59 9.67 -8.55 -13.91
N HIS A 60 9.84 -9.85 -14.17
CA HIS A 60 8.86 -10.64 -14.92
C HIS A 60 7.62 -10.93 -14.08
N ASN A 61 7.80 -11.10 -12.76
CA ASN A 61 6.75 -11.46 -11.82
C ASN A 61 6.42 -10.30 -10.87
N THR A 62 5.13 -10.12 -10.59
CA THR A 62 4.64 -9.13 -9.62
C THR A 62 5.23 -9.37 -8.21
N SER A 63 5.37 -10.63 -7.79
CA SER A 63 6.00 -11.00 -6.51
C SER A 63 7.43 -10.48 -6.39
N GLU A 64 8.22 -10.60 -7.45
CA GLU A 64 9.61 -10.14 -7.47
C GLU A 64 9.71 -8.61 -7.48
N ALA A 65 8.79 -7.94 -8.19
CA ALA A 65 8.73 -6.48 -8.21
C ALA A 65 8.42 -5.85 -6.85
N LEU A 66 7.76 -6.59 -5.95
CA LEU A 66 7.51 -6.17 -4.58
C LEU A 66 8.75 -6.25 -3.69
N SER A 67 9.77 -7.03 -4.09
CA SER A 67 11.02 -7.16 -3.36
C SER A 67 11.70 -5.79 -3.20
N GLY A 68 12.06 -5.46 -1.96
CA GLY A 68 12.68 -4.18 -1.62
C GLY A 68 11.76 -2.95 -1.65
N GLN A 69 10.52 -3.08 -2.13
CA GLN A 69 9.55 -1.97 -2.12
C GLN A 69 8.83 -1.82 -0.78
N VAL A 70 8.68 -2.93 -0.04
CA VAL A 70 8.01 -2.97 1.25
C VAL A 70 8.96 -3.42 2.35
N PRO A 71 9.08 -2.68 3.46
CA PRO A 71 9.92 -3.09 4.58
C PRO A 71 9.38 -4.34 5.25
N GLY A 72 10.29 -5.32 5.43
CA GLY A 72 9.96 -6.61 6.03
C GLY A 72 9.21 -7.56 5.10
N LEU A 73 9.15 -7.29 3.79
CA LEU A 73 8.72 -8.28 2.80
C LEU A 73 9.94 -9.06 2.31
N ARG A 74 9.85 -10.38 2.28
CA ARG A 74 10.84 -11.26 1.65
C ARG A 74 10.18 -11.97 0.49
N VAL A 75 10.90 -12.04 -0.61
CA VAL A 75 10.47 -12.78 -1.80
C VAL A 75 11.47 -13.90 -1.98
N ARG A 76 10.98 -15.13 -2.03
CA ARG A 76 11.79 -16.30 -2.37
C ARG A 76 11.53 -16.60 -3.83
N GLU A 77 12.51 -16.27 -4.66
CA GLU A 77 12.49 -16.60 -6.07
C GLU A 77 12.59 -18.12 -6.24
N SER A 78 11.72 -18.65 -7.09
CA SER A 78 11.80 -19.99 -7.63
C SER A 78 12.76 -19.98 -8.80
N ASN A 79 13.64 -20.99 -8.89
CA ASN A 79 14.55 -21.16 -10.03
C ASN A 79 13.97 -22.11 -11.10
N GLU A 80 12.73 -22.55 -10.91
CA GLU A 80 12.03 -23.46 -11.82
C GLU A 80 11.25 -22.65 -12.85
N LEU A 81 11.35 -23.07 -14.12
CA LEU A 81 10.65 -22.44 -15.22
C LEU A 81 9.14 -22.67 -15.07
N GLY A 82 8.38 -21.60 -14.87
CA GLY A 82 6.93 -21.66 -14.65
C GLY A 82 6.51 -21.81 -13.19
N ASP A 83 7.46 -21.84 -12.25
CA ASP A 83 7.16 -21.73 -10.82
C ASP A 83 7.24 -20.26 -10.40
N TYR A 84 6.45 -19.88 -9.40
CA TYR A 84 6.25 -18.49 -9.01
C TYR A 84 6.94 -18.15 -7.69
N SER A 85 7.40 -16.90 -7.58
CA SER A 85 8.10 -16.44 -6.38
C SER A 85 7.15 -16.34 -5.19
N SER A 86 7.44 -17.09 -4.13
CA SER A 86 6.68 -17.05 -2.87
C SER A 86 7.00 -15.79 -2.08
N ILE A 87 5.99 -15.16 -1.49
CA ILE A 87 6.13 -13.97 -0.66
C ILE A 87 5.99 -14.34 0.81
N PHE A 88 6.82 -13.75 1.66
CA PHE A 88 6.76 -13.89 3.10
C PHE A 88 6.78 -12.51 3.74
N ILE A 89 5.89 -12.31 4.72
CA ILE A 89 5.87 -11.10 5.52
C ILE A 89 6.69 -11.39 6.79
N ARG A 90 7.66 -10.53 7.08
CA ARG A 90 8.60 -10.63 8.20
C ARG A 90 9.30 -12.00 8.25
N ASN A 91 9.27 -12.67 9.40
CA ASN A 91 9.87 -13.97 9.63
C ASN A 91 8.79 -15.07 9.79
N PHE A 92 7.60 -14.84 9.24
CA PHE A 92 6.59 -15.89 9.14
C PHE A 92 7.05 -16.91 8.08
N GLY A 93 6.91 -18.20 8.41
CA GLY A 93 7.37 -19.31 7.56
C GLY A 93 6.42 -19.66 6.42
N ASP A 94 5.18 -19.18 6.51
CA ASP A 94 4.09 -19.45 5.58
C ASP A 94 3.74 -18.20 4.75
N PRO A 95 3.24 -18.37 3.51
CA PRO A 95 2.83 -17.26 2.67
C PRO A 95 1.59 -16.53 3.26
N PRO A 96 1.47 -15.22 3.01
CA PRO A 96 0.33 -14.43 3.45
C PRO A 96 -0.92 -14.72 2.60
N LEU A 97 -2.08 -14.32 3.10
CA LEU A 97 -3.33 -14.35 2.33
C LEU A 97 -3.30 -13.27 1.25
N ILE A 98 -3.58 -13.62 0.00
CA ILE A 98 -3.59 -12.69 -1.13
C ILE A 98 -5.04 -12.46 -1.54
N ILE A 99 -5.42 -11.19 -1.68
CA ILE A 99 -6.76 -10.76 -2.05
C ILE A 99 -6.64 -9.78 -3.21
N VAL A 100 -7.24 -10.11 -4.35
CA VAL A 100 -7.35 -9.22 -5.51
C VAL A 100 -8.79 -8.76 -5.61
N ASP A 101 -9.01 -7.45 -5.53
CA ASP A 101 -10.34 -6.83 -5.66
C ASP A 101 -11.44 -7.43 -4.77
N GLY A 102 -11.06 -8.00 -3.62
CA GLY A 102 -11.97 -8.61 -2.64
C GLY A 102 -12.12 -10.12 -2.76
N ILE A 103 -11.50 -10.75 -3.75
CA ILE A 103 -11.51 -12.21 -3.94
C ILE A 103 -10.13 -12.78 -3.58
N GLU A 104 -10.10 -13.89 -2.86
CA GLU A 104 -8.87 -14.62 -2.60
C GLU A 104 -8.36 -15.26 -3.89
N THR A 105 -7.10 -14.99 -4.21
CA THR A 105 -6.43 -15.55 -5.37
C THR A 105 -4.93 -15.61 -5.13
N THR A 106 -4.17 -16.15 -6.08
CA THR A 106 -2.71 -16.15 -6.03
C THR A 106 -2.14 -14.93 -6.78
N LEU A 107 -0.93 -14.51 -6.43
CA LEU A 107 -0.26 -13.36 -7.09
C LEU A 107 0.16 -13.64 -8.53
N ASP A 108 0.06 -14.91 -8.93
CA ASP A 108 0.61 -15.48 -10.15
C ASP A 108 -0.19 -15.10 -11.40
N ASP A 109 -1.49 -14.86 -11.22
CA ASP A 109 -2.43 -14.55 -12.30
C ASP A 109 -2.51 -13.06 -12.64
N ILE A 110 -1.72 -12.21 -11.96
CA ILE A 110 -1.85 -10.74 -12.05
C ILE A 110 -0.58 -10.11 -12.63
N ASP A 111 -0.74 -9.48 -13.80
CA ASP A 111 0.29 -8.64 -14.41
C ASP A 111 0.46 -7.33 -13.62
N GLN A 112 1.71 -6.89 -13.49
CA GLN A 112 2.08 -5.66 -12.83
C GLN A 112 1.42 -4.41 -13.45
N ASN A 113 1.18 -4.43 -14.76
CA ASN A 113 0.58 -3.34 -15.51
C ASN A 113 -0.89 -3.14 -15.16
N ASP A 114 -1.58 -4.19 -14.71
CA ASP A 114 -2.99 -4.13 -14.34
C ASP A 114 -3.19 -3.72 -12.88
N ILE A 115 -2.11 -3.59 -12.11
CA ILE A 115 -2.18 -3.22 -10.69
C ILE A 115 -2.24 -1.71 -10.54
N GLU A 116 -3.24 -1.22 -9.81
CA GLU A 116 -3.35 0.18 -9.40
C GLU A 116 -2.50 0.42 -8.13
N SER A 117 -2.73 -0.41 -7.12
CA SER A 117 -2.04 -0.33 -5.83
C SER A 117 -2.01 -1.68 -5.12
N ILE A 118 -0.96 -1.88 -4.33
CA ILE A 118 -0.80 -3.05 -3.46
C ILE A 118 -0.72 -2.53 -2.03
N SER A 119 -1.59 -3.04 -1.17
CA SER A 119 -1.65 -2.71 0.25
C SER A 119 -1.36 -3.97 1.06
N ILE A 120 -0.28 -3.94 1.82
CA ILE A 120 0.18 -5.05 2.64
C ILE A 120 -0.17 -4.75 4.09
N LEU A 121 -1.03 -5.59 4.66
CA LEU A 121 -1.47 -5.56 6.04
C LEU A 121 -0.66 -6.61 6.79
N LYS A 122 0.04 -6.19 7.85
CA LYS A 122 0.95 -7.07 8.61
C LYS A 122 0.22 -7.71 9.79
N ASP A 123 0.45 -7.23 11.01
CA ASP A 123 0.01 -7.90 12.24
C ASP A 123 -1.50 -7.68 12.52
N ALA A 124 -1.84 -6.83 13.49
CA ALA A 124 -3.22 -6.55 13.89
C ALA A 124 -4.10 -5.99 12.77
N ALA A 125 -3.51 -5.36 11.75
CA ALA A 125 -4.25 -4.87 10.59
C ALA A 125 -4.85 -6.02 9.76
N ALA A 126 -4.16 -7.16 9.68
CA ALA A 126 -4.61 -8.30 8.89
C ALA A 126 -5.73 -9.09 9.58
N ALA A 127 -5.86 -9.00 10.91
CA ALA A 127 -6.86 -9.71 11.70
C ALA A 127 -8.32 -9.49 11.24
N ILE A 128 -8.60 -8.41 10.50
CA ILE A 128 -9.90 -8.13 9.87
C ILE A 128 -10.33 -9.27 8.91
N TYR A 129 -9.37 -9.99 8.33
CA TYR A 129 -9.60 -11.10 7.40
C TYR A 129 -9.66 -12.48 8.08
N GLY A 130 -9.70 -12.53 9.41
CA GLY A 130 -9.90 -13.77 10.18
C GLY A 130 -8.60 -14.53 10.48
N SER A 131 -8.73 -15.81 10.84
CA SER A 131 -7.61 -16.63 11.35
C SER A 131 -6.50 -16.86 10.31
N ARG A 132 -6.84 -16.92 9.02
CA ARG A 132 -5.89 -17.13 7.92
C ARG A 132 -4.98 -15.94 7.67
N ALA A 133 -5.35 -14.78 8.20
CA ALA A 133 -4.59 -13.55 8.10
C ALA A 133 -3.46 -13.44 9.14
N GLY A 134 -3.21 -14.49 9.92
CA GLY A 134 -2.14 -14.52 10.94
C GLY A 134 -0.73 -14.27 10.38
N ASN A 135 -0.49 -14.61 9.11
CA ASN A 135 0.77 -14.37 8.40
C ASN A 135 0.79 -13.04 7.62
N GLY A 136 -0.28 -12.24 7.75
CA GLY A 136 -0.52 -11.01 7.02
C GLY A 136 -1.39 -11.20 5.77
N VAL A 137 -1.80 -10.06 5.19
CA VAL A 137 -2.68 -10.00 4.01
C VAL A 137 -2.09 -9.05 2.97
N VAL A 138 -2.04 -9.49 1.73
CA VAL A 138 -1.68 -8.65 0.57
C VAL A 138 -2.94 -8.36 -0.22
N ILE A 139 -3.39 -7.11 -0.17
CA ILE A 139 -4.53 -6.63 -0.94
C ILE A 139 -4.02 -5.96 -2.20
N ILE A 140 -4.48 -6.45 -3.34
CA ILE A 140 -4.18 -5.90 -4.65
C ILE A 140 -5.46 -5.29 -5.18
N LYS A 141 -5.34 -4.05 -5.66
CA LYS A 141 -6.40 -3.37 -6.38
C LYS A 141 -5.99 -3.24 -7.83
N THR A 142 -6.82 -3.72 -8.75
CA THR A 142 -6.56 -3.60 -10.18
C THR A 142 -7.03 -2.26 -10.73
N LYS A 143 -6.41 -1.85 -11.84
CA LYS A 143 -6.80 -0.67 -12.60
C LYS A 143 -8.15 -0.94 -13.26
N ARG A 144 -9.16 -0.17 -12.87
CA ARG A 144 -10.46 -0.21 -13.53
C ARG A 144 -10.48 0.80 -14.68
N GLY A 145 -11.09 0.40 -15.80
CA GLY A 145 -11.32 1.30 -16.93
C GLY A 145 -12.15 2.51 -16.49
N VAL A 146 -11.66 3.71 -16.81
CA VAL A 146 -12.45 4.94 -16.64
C VAL A 146 -13.54 4.91 -17.71
N LYS A 147 -14.80 4.75 -17.30
CA LYS A 147 -15.94 4.90 -18.21
C LYS A 147 -15.98 6.36 -18.68
N ASN A 148 -15.34 6.65 -19.81
CA ASN A 148 -15.57 7.86 -20.57
C ASN A 148 -16.93 7.71 -21.24
N PHE A 149 -17.99 8.04 -20.51
CA PHE A 149 -19.29 8.29 -21.15
C PHE A 149 -19.11 9.55 -22.00
N LYS A 150 -19.24 9.38 -23.31
CA LYS A 150 -19.32 10.47 -24.28
C LYS A 150 -20.78 10.74 -24.60
#